data_AF-A0A8S9KPW1-F1
#
_entry.id   AF-A0A8S9KPW1-F1
#
_cell.length_a   1.000
_cell.length_b   1.000
_cell.length_c   1.000
_cell.angle_alpha   90.00
_cell.angle_beta   90.00
_cell.angle_gamma   90.00
#
_symmetry.space_group_name_H-M   'P 1'
#
loop_
_entity.id
_entity.type
_entity.pdbx_description
1 polymer ?
#
loop_
_entity_poly.entity_id
_entity_poly.type
_entity_poly.pdbx_seq_one_letter_code
_entity_poly.pdbx_strand_id
1 'polypeptide(L)'
;MGVEKMVCLVSRTGRQFQRYNKGRRQVVGCIPYRFKLSSDGKFSDELEILVISSQKGHAMMFPKGGWELDESVEEAAARESLEEAGVLGNIGHQLGKWDFLSKSRGTYYEGLMFPMLVTEQLDLWPEQHARQRIWVSS
;
A
#
# COMPACT_ATOMS: atom_id res chain seq x y z
N MET A 1 -10.01 -2.45 28.55
CA MET A 1 -10.59 -3.43 27.58
C MET A 1 -10.15 -2.97 26.21
N GLY A 2 -8.99 -3.44 25.76
CA GLY A 2 -8.51 -3.17 24.40
C GLY A 2 -9.32 -4.05 23.46
N VAL A 3 -9.98 -3.45 22.47
CA VAL A 3 -10.48 -4.19 21.33
C VAL A 3 -9.23 -4.65 20.61
N GLU A 4 -8.83 -5.92 20.76
CA GLU A 4 -7.86 -6.53 19.85
C GLU A 4 -8.46 -6.36 18.46
N LYS A 5 -7.91 -5.44 17.67
CA LYS A 5 -8.25 -5.33 16.25
C LYS A 5 -7.90 -6.69 15.66
N MET A 6 -8.92 -7.51 15.40
CA MET A 6 -8.74 -8.77 14.70
C MET A 6 -8.32 -8.44 13.27
N VAL A 7 -7.02 -8.31 13.05
CA VAL A 7 -6.47 -8.11 11.72
C VAL A 7 -6.60 -9.44 11.00
N CYS A 8 -7.42 -9.46 9.95
CA CYS A 8 -7.55 -10.64 9.11
C CYS A 8 -6.19 -10.88 8.45
N LEU A 9 -5.50 -11.98 8.80
CA LEU A 9 -4.22 -12.39 8.21
C LEU A 9 -4.38 -12.96 6.79
N VAL A 10 -5.57 -12.84 6.20
CA VAL A 10 -5.91 -13.37 4.89
C VAL A 10 -6.07 -12.20 3.94
N SER A 11 -5.24 -12.15 2.90
CA SER A 11 -5.39 -11.17 1.83
C SER A 11 -6.72 -11.37 1.12
N ARG A 12 -7.31 -10.29 0.63
CA ARG A 12 -8.48 -10.35 -0.23
C ARG A 12 -8.16 -11.17 -1.49
N THR A 13 -8.86 -12.30 -1.64
CA THR A 13 -8.75 -13.15 -2.82
C THR A 13 -9.97 -13.01 -3.72
N GLY A 14 -9.75 -12.91 -5.02
CA GLY A 14 -10.82 -12.81 -6.02
C GLY A 14 -10.65 -11.59 -6.93
N ARG A 15 -11.24 -11.65 -8.13
CA ARG A 15 -11.20 -10.55 -9.12
C ARG A 15 -12.58 -10.16 -9.62
N GLN A 16 -13.62 -10.56 -8.88
CA GLN A 16 -15.00 -10.55 -9.34
C GLN A 16 -15.63 -9.15 -9.37
N PHE A 17 -15.06 -8.18 -8.65
CA PHE A 17 -15.54 -6.80 -8.61
C PHE A 17 -14.47 -5.79 -9.06
N GLN A 18 -13.50 -6.22 -9.87
CA GLN A 18 -12.42 -5.35 -10.31
C GLN A 18 -12.93 -4.20 -11.16
N ARG A 19 -12.47 -2.99 -10.84
CA ARG A 19 -12.83 -1.80 -11.59
C ARG A 19 -11.98 -1.64 -12.84
N TYR A 20 -12.63 -1.29 -13.95
CA TYR A 20 -11.99 -1.00 -15.23
C TYR A 20 -12.41 0.38 -15.75
N ASN A 21 -11.47 1.11 -16.36
CA ASN A 21 -11.72 2.35 -17.10
C ASN A 21 -11.23 2.18 -18.53
N LYS A 22 -12.11 2.30 -19.53
CA LYS A 22 -11.77 2.10 -20.97
C LYS A 22 -10.97 0.79 -21.22
N GLY A 23 -11.34 -0.29 -20.53
CA GLY A 23 -10.66 -1.60 -20.63
C GLY A 23 -9.36 -1.72 -19.84
N ARG A 24 -8.92 -0.67 -19.13
CA ARG A 24 -7.74 -0.67 -18.26
C ARG A 24 -8.14 -1.00 -16.83
N ARG A 25 -7.52 -1.99 -16.21
CA ARG A 25 -7.73 -2.29 -14.79
C ARG A 25 -7.24 -1.12 -13.95
N GLN A 26 -8.06 -0.68 -13.01
CA GLN A 26 -7.68 0.34 -12.05
C GLN A 26 -6.97 -0.29 -10.86
N VAL A 27 -5.89 0.35 -10.47
CA VAL A 27 -5.09 -0.04 -9.33
C VAL A 27 -4.87 1.15 -8.42
N VAL A 28 -4.74 0.88 -7.14
CA VAL A 28 -4.62 1.90 -6.12
C VAL A 28 -3.55 1.50 -5.13
N GLY A 29 -2.83 2.47 -4.58
CA GLY A 29 -1.80 2.23 -3.60
C GLY A 29 -1.44 3.45 -2.78
N CYS A 30 -0.51 3.24 -1.86
CA CYS A 30 0.01 4.30 -1.01
C CYS A 30 1.51 4.46 -1.14
N ILE A 31 2.00 5.66 -0.86
CA ILE A 31 3.39 5.94 -0.52
C ILE A 31 3.41 6.09 1.01
N PRO A 32 3.70 5.01 1.77
CA PRO A 32 3.69 5.08 3.22
C PRO A 32 4.97 5.77 3.70
N TYR A 33 4.82 6.71 4.61
CA TYR A 33 5.92 7.48 5.16
C TYR A 33 5.76 7.69 6.66
N ARG A 34 6.89 7.95 7.33
CA ARG A 34 6.93 8.38 8.74
C ARG A 34 8.11 9.33 8.95
N PHE A 35 8.03 10.10 10.03
CA PHE A 35 9.14 10.92 10.51
C PHE A 35 9.91 10.14 11.57
N LYS A 36 11.25 10.16 11.50
CA LYS A 36 12.07 9.54 12.55
C LYS A 36 11.87 10.26 13.88
N LEU A 37 12.04 9.50 14.95
CA LEU A 37 12.24 10.06 16.27
C LEU A 37 13.72 10.40 16.41
N SER A 38 14.00 11.67 16.70
CA SER A 38 15.29 12.13 17.18
C SER A 38 15.62 11.47 18.52
N SER A 39 16.92 11.46 18.86
CA SER A 39 17.47 10.94 20.12
C SER A 39 16.81 11.54 21.38
N ASP A 40 16.23 12.73 21.26
CA ASP A 40 15.51 13.45 22.32
C ASP A 40 14.00 13.13 22.38
N GLY A 41 13.53 12.15 21.60
CA GLY A 41 12.14 11.71 21.56
C GLY A 41 11.20 12.64 20.78
N LYS A 42 11.72 13.65 20.07
CA LYS A 42 10.94 14.50 19.17
C LYS A 42 10.95 13.94 17.76
N PHE A 43 9.90 14.20 16.98
CA PHE A 43 9.96 13.94 15.55
C PHE A 43 11.02 14.84 14.91
N SER A 44 11.95 14.24 14.17
CA SER A 44 12.87 14.98 13.30
C SER A 44 12.22 15.21 11.94
N ASP A 45 12.78 16.13 11.16
CA ASP A 45 12.39 16.34 9.77
C ASP A 45 12.94 15.24 8.83
N GLU A 46 13.56 14.19 9.38
CA GLU A 46 14.04 13.04 8.60
C GLU A 46 12.87 12.13 8.23
N LEU A 47 12.54 12.14 6.94
CA LEU A 47 11.50 11.32 6.34
C LEU A 47 12.02 9.92 6.03
N GLU A 48 11.27 8.90 6.44
CA GLU A 48 11.41 7.54 5.95
C GLU A 48 10.21 7.16 5.09
N ILE A 49 10.48 6.49 3.98
CA ILE A 49 9.47 5.99 3.05
C ILE A 49 9.54 4.47 3.03
N LEU A 50 8.38 3.83 3.10
CA LEU A 50 8.27 2.37 3.04
C LEU A 50 8.11 1.90 1.60
N VAL A 51 8.92 0.92 1.23
CA VAL A 51 8.83 0.17 -0.02
C VAL A 51 8.74 -1.32 0.26
N ILE A 52 8.12 -2.05 -0.64
CA ILE A 52 8.01 -3.51 -0.59
C ILE A 52 8.70 -4.15 -1.79
N SER A 53 9.15 -5.39 -1.61
CA SER A 53 9.60 -6.20 -2.74
C SER A 53 8.41 -6.59 -3.63
N SER A 54 8.65 -6.77 -4.93
CA SER A 54 7.73 -7.52 -5.77
C SER A 54 7.58 -8.96 -5.23
N GLN A 55 6.48 -9.66 -5.56
CA GLN A 55 6.27 -11.06 -5.14
C GLN A 55 7.39 -12.01 -5.61
N LYS A 56 8.12 -11.66 -6.67
CA LYS A 56 9.28 -12.42 -7.17
C LYS A 56 10.63 -11.89 -6.66
N GLY A 57 10.63 -10.87 -5.80
CA GLY A 57 11.84 -10.31 -5.18
C GLY A 57 12.73 -9.45 -6.07
N HIS A 58 12.43 -9.26 -7.36
CA HIS A 58 13.35 -8.62 -8.32
C HIS A 58 13.28 -7.08 -8.39
N ALA A 59 12.36 -6.45 -7.67
CA ALA A 59 12.16 -5.00 -7.73
C ALA A 59 11.55 -4.49 -6.42
N MET A 60 11.83 -3.24 -6.09
CA MET A 60 11.15 -2.50 -5.02
C MET A 60 10.02 -1.67 -5.61
N MET A 61 8.92 -1.57 -4.88
CA MET A 61 7.72 -0.85 -5.30
C MET A 61 6.94 -0.36 -4.08
N PHE A 62 5.99 0.53 -4.32
CA PHE A 62 5.00 0.91 -3.32
C PHE A 62 3.89 -0.14 -3.21
N PRO A 63 3.28 -0.31 -2.01
CA PRO A 63 2.13 -1.18 -1.84
C PRO A 63 0.97 -0.70 -2.71
N LYS A 64 0.42 -1.61 -3.50
CA LYS A 64 -0.69 -1.34 -4.41
C LYS A 64 -1.37 -2.62 -4.91
N GLY A 65 -2.64 -2.52 -5.21
CA GLY A 65 -3.36 -3.60 -5.87
C GLY A 65 -4.67 -3.18 -6.50
N GLY A 66 -5.62 -4.10 -6.57
CA GLY A 66 -6.85 -3.89 -7.33
C GLY A 66 -7.80 -2.98 -6.58
N TRP A 67 -8.43 -2.04 -7.29
CA TRP A 67 -9.57 -1.32 -6.75
C TRP A 67 -10.87 -2.06 -7.11
N GLU A 68 -11.57 -2.54 -6.09
CA GLU A 68 -12.85 -3.25 -6.25
C GLU A 68 -14.04 -2.28 -6.14
N LEU A 69 -15.21 -2.67 -6.67
CA LEU A 69 -16.40 -1.80 -6.75
C LEU A 69 -17.11 -1.56 -5.41
N ASP A 70 -16.84 -2.37 -4.40
CA ASP A 70 -17.49 -2.37 -3.08
C ASP A 70 -16.70 -1.59 -2.01
N GLU A 71 -15.67 -0.86 -2.42
CA GLU A 71 -14.81 -0.05 -1.55
C GLU A 71 -14.55 1.34 -2.19
N SER A 72 -14.38 2.35 -1.35
CA SER A 72 -13.83 3.65 -1.77
C SER A 72 -12.37 3.50 -2.20
N VAL A 73 -11.85 4.53 -2.89
CA VAL A 73 -10.46 4.49 -3.35
C VAL A 73 -9.48 4.54 -2.17
N GLU A 74 -9.81 5.27 -1.12
CA GLU A 74 -9.03 5.37 0.10
C GLU A 74 -9.07 4.05 0.90
N GLU A 75 -10.24 3.42 1.04
CA GLU A 75 -10.36 2.11 1.69
C GLU A 75 -9.54 1.04 0.96
N ALA A 76 -9.57 1.04 -0.37
CA ALA A 76 -8.77 0.16 -1.18
C ALA A 76 -7.26 0.42 -0.98
N ALA A 77 -6.83 1.69 -0.96
CA ALA A 77 -5.43 2.05 -0.72
C ALA A 77 -4.95 1.61 0.69
N ALA A 78 -5.80 1.78 1.71
CA ALA A 78 -5.54 1.34 3.07
C ALA A 78 -5.42 -0.18 3.16
N ARG A 79 -6.36 -0.92 2.54
CA ARG A 79 -6.37 -2.38 2.49
C ARG A 79 -5.09 -2.91 1.84
N GLU A 80 -4.71 -2.39 0.68
CA GLU A 80 -3.51 -2.84 -0.04
C GLU A 80 -2.23 -2.55 0.77
N SER A 81 -2.17 -1.43 1.50
CA SER A 81 -1.04 -1.11 2.39
C SER A 81 -0.96 -2.07 3.58
N LEU A 82 -2.10 -2.46 4.14
CA LEU A 82 -2.16 -3.46 5.20
C LEU A 82 -1.77 -4.85 4.67
N GLU A 83 -2.32 -5.27 3.55
CA GLU A 83 -2.13 -6.61 2.97
C GLU A 83 -0.69 -6.81 2.50
N GLU A 84 -0.13 -5.86 1.75
CA GLU A 84 1.20 -6.03 1.15
C GLU A 84 2.35 -5.62 2.08
N ALA A 85 2.14 -4.65 2.97
CA ALA A 85 3.19 -4.06 3.81
C ALA A 85 2.95 -4.17 5.33
N GLY A 86 1.74 -4.50 5.77
CA GLY A 86 1.41 -4.58 7.19
C GLY A 86 1.44 -3.22 7.89
N VAL A 87 1.08 -2.14 7.19
CA VAL A 87 1.04 -0.79 7.77
C VAL A 87 -0.37 -0.21 7.75
N LEU A 88 -0.67 0.57 8.78
CA LEU A 88 -1.90 1.32 8.96
C LEU A 88 -1.54 2.79 9.18
N GLY A 89 -2.41 3.69 8.74
CA GLY A 89 -2.11 5.11 8.82
C GLY A 89 -3.21 6.01 8.28
N ASN A 90 -2.93 7.30 8.33
CA ASN A 90 -3.82 8.33 7.80
C ASN A 90 -3.51 8.54 6.32
N ILE A 91 -4.52 8.36 5.47
CA ILE A 91 -4.44 8.61 4.04
C ILE A 91 -4.65 10.10 3.79
N GLY A 92 -3.70 10.73 3.09
CA GLY A 92 -3.82 12.11 2.64
C GLY A 92 -4.51 12.23 1.28
N HIS A 93 -4.49 13.44 0.70
CA HIS A 93 -5.09 13.67 -0.61
C HIS A 93 -4.36 12.94 -1.74
N GLN A 94 -5.12 12.53 -2.75
CA GLN A 94 -4.58 11.84 -3.94
C GLN A 94 -3.45 12.66 -4.58
N LEU A 95 -2.30 12.01 -4.82
CA LEU A 95 -1.12 12.65 -5.40
C LEU A 95 -1.23 12.81 -6.92
N GLY A 96 -2.00 11.95 -7.57
CA GLY A 96 -2.16 11.97 -9.03
C GLY A 96 -2.68 10.66 -9.60
N LYS A 97 -2.65 10.59 -10.94
CA LYS A 97 -2.95 9.38 -11.71
C LYS A 97 -1.72 9.01 -12.53
N TRP A 98 -1.36 7.73 -12.52
CA TRP A 98 -0.24 7.19 -13.30
C TRP A 98 -0.71 6.08 -14.20
N ASP A 99 -0.52 6.23 -15.50
CA ASP A 99 -0.64 5.12 -16.43
C ASP A 99 0.66 4.31 -16.42
N PHE A 100 0.58 2.99 -16.23
CA PHE A 100 1.75 2.13 -16.35
C PHE A 100 1.45 0.82 -17.09
N LEU A 101 2.45 0.32 -17.81
CA LEU A 101 2.30 -0.86 -18.65
C LEU A 101 2.29 -2.14 -17.81
N SER A 102 1.27 -2.97 -17.99
CA SER A 102 1.28 -4.35 -17.47
C SER A 102 2.30 -5.19 -18.23
N LYS A 103 3.37 -5.62 -17.55
CA LYS A 103 4.36 -6.56 -18.12
C LYS A 103 3.74 -7.89 -18.59
N SER A 104 2.54 -8.24 -18.12
CA SER A 104 1.92 -9.55 -18.38
C SER A 104 0.93 -9.59 -19.54
N ARG A 105 0.37 -8.44 -19.95
CA ARG A 105 -0.75 -8.40 -20.92
C ARG A 105 -0.62 -7.32 -21.99
N GLY A 106 0.42 -6.49 -21.97
CA GLY A 106 0.55 -5.36 -22.90
C GLY A 106 -0.53 -4.28 -22.75
N THR A 107 -1.32 -4.34 -21.68
CA THR A 107 -2.39 -3.38 -21.35
C THR A 107 -1.91 -2.36 -20.33
N TYR A 108 -2.33 -1.11 -20.47
CA TYR A 108 -2.10 -0.07 -19.46
C TYR A 108 -2.99 -0.28 -18.24
N TYR A 109 -2.44 -0.06 -17.05
CA TYR A 109 -3.19 0.11 -15.80
C TYR A 109 -3.23 1.59 -15.44
N GLU A 110 -4.38 2.02 -14.91
CA GLU A 110 -4.53 3.37 -14.33
C GLU A 110 -4.31 3.25 -12.82
N GLY A 111 -3.22 3.83 -12.34
CA GLY A 111 -2.80 3.82 -10.95
C GLY A 111 -3.17 5.11 -10.21
N LEU A 112 -3.77 4.98 -9.04
CA LEU A 112 -4.09 6.07 -8.12
C LEU A 112 -3.19 5.93 -6.88
N MET A 113 -2.37 6.94 -6.59
CA MET A 113 -1.47 6.89 -5.43
C MET A 113 -1.83 7.98 -4.41
N PHE A 114 -1.73 7.59 -3.14
CA PHE A 114 -2.01 8.45 -1.99
C PHE A 114 -0.81 8.46 -1.03
N PRO A 115 -0.53 9.56 -0.34
CA PRO A 115 0.44 9.54 0.74
C PRO A 115 -0.24 8.90 1.97
N MET A 116 0.48 8.05 2.70
CA MET A 116 0.00 7.49 3.96
C MET A 116 0.98 7.82 5.09
N LEU A 117 0.53 8.64 6.05
CA LEU A 117 1.27 8.83 7.29
C LEU A 117 1.07 7.59 8.16
N VAL A 118 2.09 6.75 8.28
CA VAL A 118 2.02 5.49 9.02
C VAL A 118 1.93 5.78 10.51
N THR A 119 0.87 5.29 11.13
CA THR A 119 0.63 5.38 12.58
C THR A 119 0.94 4.06 13.29
N GLU A 120 0.89 2.94 12.56
CA GLU A 120 1.07 1.60 13.12
C GLU A 120 1.69 0.67 12.07
N GLN A 121 2.65 -0.14 12.51
CA GLN A 121 3.27 -1.21 11.71
C GLN A 121 3.07 -2.53 12.45
N LEU A 122 2.45 -3.50 11.78
CA LEU A 122 2.13 -4.80 12.34
C LEU A 122 3.30 -5.78 12.20
N ASP A 123 3.51 -6.62 13.21
CA ASP A 123 4.54 -7.67 13.17
C ASP A 123 4.16 -8.80 12.21
N LEU A 124 2.87 -9.12 12.12
CA LEU A 124 2.31 -10.13 11.21
C LEU A 124 1.32 -9.45 10.27
N TRP A 125 1.40 -9.77 8.98
CA TRP A 125 0.50 -9.24 7.96
C TRP A 125 0.28 -10.24 6.82
N PRO A 126 -0.77 -10.05 5.99
CA PRO A 126 -1.23 -11.06 5.04
C PRO A 126 -0.18 -11.54 4.02
N GLU A 127 0.56 -10.64 3.36
CA GLU A 127 1.54 -11.02 2.33
C GLU A 127 3.00 -11.13 2.84
N GLN A 128 3.23 -11.23 4.16
CA GLN A 128 4.58 -11.21 4.72
C GLN A 128 5.54 -12.29 4.19
N HIS A 129 4.99 -13.42 3.71
CA HIS A 129 5.78 -14.50 3.11
C HIS A 129 6.11 -14.25 1.64
N ALA A 130 5.37 -13.38 0.96
CA ALA A 130 5.56 -13.03 -0.46
C ALA A 130 6.25 -11.67 -0.64
N ARG A 131 6.22 -10.81 0.38
CA ARG A 131 6.67 -9.42 0.35
C ARG A 131 7.62 -9.16 1.50
N GLN A 132 8.74 -8.51 1.20
CA GLN A 132 9.62 -7.91 2.19
C GLN A 132 9.36 -6.41 2.24
N ARG A 133 9.23 -5.82 3.43
CA ARG A 133 9.11 -4.36 3.61
C ARG A 133 10.42 -3.75 4.08
N ILE A 134 10.75 -2.58 3.56
CA ILE A 134 11.98 -1.85 3.89
C ILE A 134 11.64 -0.38 4.04
N TRP A 135 12.09 0.23 5.15
CA TRP A 135 12.10 1.68 5.31
C TRP A 135 13.39 2.25 4.71
N VAL A 136 13.23 3.23 3.84
CA VAL A 136 14.33 3.93 3.18
C VAL A 136 14.33 5.37 3.67
N SER A 137 15.45 5.83 4.22
CA SER A 137 15.66 7.24 4.56
C SER A 137 16.05 8.00 3.30
N SER A 138 15.55 9.23 3.17
CA SER A 138 16.04 10.18 2.16
C SER A 138 17.38 10.79 2.53
#